data_AF-A0A819JJ31-F1
#
_entry.id   AF-A0A819JJ31-F1
#
_cell.length_a   1.000
_cell.length_b   1.000
_cell.length_c   1.000
_cell.angle_alpha   90.00
_cell.angle_beta   90.00
_cell.angle_gamma   90.00
#
_symmetry.space_group_name_H-M   'P 1'
#
loop_
_entity.id
_entity.type
_entity.pdbx_description
1 polymer ?
#
loop_
_entity_poly.entity_id
_entity_poly.type
_entity_poly.pdbx_seq_one_letter_code
_entity_poly.pdbx_strand_id
1 'polypeptide(L)'
;AIPDSPQSKYYVQLIIDSVPFGCMYGTYWKYGGNIINSFPSHWWVNRTSYKVDNYLKFIYEMIHSNDSSVNEDYWYANVTCQVDSGKNYPCEEIYFEKNTQIPLRSTRVVRQGWKVVQQITNYRIISMGKPDEKYFDSIPSNWTSICRDVMLGLLYYPQTTKIDLNQSVQVQVWLITPPHRINGNDTVTIQWKPSECNDCFTWTPKQLSFDIDNFQERQTLTITRVKNGPQTTLIPIFNGGGFDLVAPVLYPIYIQ
;
A
#
# COMPACT_ATOMS: atom_id res chain seq x y z
N ALA A 1 24.12 6.81 -0.89
CA ALA A 1 23.08 5.90 -1.42
C ALA A 1 23.72 4.55 -1.74
N ILE A 2 23.09 3.43 -1.38
CA ILE A 2 23.60 2.09 -1.73
C ILE A 2 23.31 1.85 -3.22
N PRO A 3 24.32 1.52 -4.06
CA PRO A 3 24.10 1.13 -5.45
C PRO A 3 23.13 -0.06 -5.54
N ASP A 4 22.19 -0.03 -6.50
CA ASP A 4 21.14 -1.06 -6.73
C ASP A 4 20.03 -1.21 -5.67
N SER A 5 19.96 -0.30 -4.71
CA SER A 5 18.80 -0.20 -3.82
C SER A 5 17.59 0.38 -4.62
N PRO A 6 16.31 0.01 -4.34
CA PRO A 6 15.14 0.59 -5.01
C PRO A 6 15.13 2.13 -5.06
N GLN A 7 15.78 2.74 -4.07
CA GLN A 7 16.05 4.17 -3.90
C GLN A 7 16.87 4.78 -5.05
N SER A 8 17.66 3.98 -5.78
CA SER A 8 18.47 4.45 -6.91
C SER A 8 17.72 4.50 -8.25
N LYS A 9 16.51 3.92 -8.33
CA LYS A 9 15.80 3.71 -9.61
C LYS A 9 14.38 4.27 -9.65
N TYR A 10 13.74 4.53 -8.51
CA TYR A 10 12.34 4.95 -8.47
C TYR A 10 12.15 6.19 -7.58
N TYR A 11 11.72 7.29 -8.20
CA TYR A 11 11.48 8.60 -7.56
C TYR A 11 10.33 8.55 -6.55
N VAL A 12 10.37 9.46 -5.57
CA VAL A 12 9.47 9.50 -4.40
C VAL A 12 8.99 10.95 -4.12
N GLN A 13 7.67 11.27 -4.09
CA GLN A 13 7.16 12.48 -3.38
C GLN A 13 5.63 12.71 -3.23
N LEU A 14 5.21 13.22 -2.04
CA LEU A 14 4.11 14.17 -1.63
C LEU A 14 2.92 13.71 -0.71
N ILE A 15 2.29 14.67 -0.01
CA ILE A 15 1.90 14.71 1.43
C ILE A 15 0.38 15.05 1.71
N ILE A 16 -0.36 14.32 2.60
CA ILE A 16 -1.78 14.44 3.09
C ILE A 16 -2.07 13.57 4.35
N ASP A 17 -2.58 14.22 5.39
CA ASP A 17 -2.75 13.85 6.81
C ASP A 17 -3.59 12.58 7.17
N SER A 18 -3.11 11.76 8.12
CA SER A 18 -3.73 10.50 8.63
C SER A 18 -2.95 9.87 9.82
N VAL A 19 -3.56 8.93 10.54
CA VAL A 19 -3.21 8.48 11.91
C VAL A 19 -2.11 7.38 11.92
N PRO A 20 -1.15 7.37 12.88
CA PRO A 20 0.05 6.52 12.78
C PRO A 20 -0.19 5.03 13.10
N PHE A 21 0.15 4.16 12.14
CA PHE A 21 0.50 2.74 12.31
C PHE A 21 2.01 2.64 12.06
N GLY A 22 2.83 1.88 12.83
CA GLY A 22 4.32 1.87 12.87
C GLY A 22 5.18 1.99 11.56
N CYS A 23 6.52 1.83 11.62
CA CYS A 23 7.40 2.18 10.48
C CYS A 23 7.12 1.45 9.18
N MET A 24 6.60 2.19 8.19
CA MET A 24 6.07 1.65 6.94
C MET A 24 6.43 2.52 5.74
N TYR A 25 6.89 1.97 4.62
CA TYR A 25 7.11 2.68 3.36
C TYR A 25 6.60 1.88 2.16
N GLY A 26 6.50 2.43 0.96
CA GLY A 26 6.12 1.66 -0.23
C GLY A 26 7.13 1.81 -1.37
N THR A 27 7.71 0.70 -1.82
CA THR A 27 8.47 0.65 -3.10
C THR A 27 7.67 -0.07 -4.18
N TYR A 28 8.09 0.08 -5.44
CA TYR A 28 7.49 -0.59 -6.59
C TYR A 28 6.03 -0.23 -6.88
N TRP A 29 5.75 1.08 -6.99
CA TRP A 29 4.41 1.62 -7.22
C TRP A 29 3.71 1.09 -8.48
N LYS A 30 4.49 0.63 -9.47
CA LYS A 30 4.00 -0.03 -10.68
C LYS A 30 3.27 -1.35 -10.40
N TYR A 31 3.62 -2.03 -9.31
CA TYR A 31 3.11 -3.36 -8.95
C TYR A 31 2.22 -3.34 -7.69
N GLY A 32 2.23 -2.25 -6.92
CA GLY A 32 1.43 -2.10 -5.71
C GLY A 32 -0.08 -1.89 -6.00
N GLY A 33 -0.94 -2.55 -5.21
CA GLY A 33 -2.40 -2.37 -5.26
C GLY A 33 -2.92 -1.19 -4.44
N ASN A 34 -2.02 -0.39 -3.85
CA ASN A 34 -2.38 0.72 -3.00
C ASN A 34 -2.41 2.01 -3.82
N ILE A 35 -3.59 2.63 -3.94
CA ILE A 35 -3.76 3.96 -4.53
C ILE A 35 -3.15 5.07 -3.65
N ILE A 36 -2.68 4.71 -2.45
CA ILE A 36 -2.06 5.57 -1.44
C ILE A 36 -0.69 4.96 -1.09
N ASN A 37 0.37 5.76 -1.19
CA ASN A 37 1.71 5.33 -0.80
C ASN A 37 2.06 5.89 0.59
N SER A 38 2.43 4.99 1.50
CA SER A 38 2.93 5.36 2.84
C SER A 38 4.44 5.59 2.81
N PHE A 39 4.92 6.56 3.57
CA PHE A 39 6.34 6.85 3.82
C PHE A 39 6.77 6.39 5.21
N PRO A 40 8.07 6.09 5.43
CA PRO A 40 8.56 5.52 6.69
C PRO A 40 8.08 6.27 7.94
N SER A 41 7.67 5.52 8.99
CA SER A 41 7.13 6.14 10.22
C SER A 41 8.02 7.08 10.97
N HIS A 42 9.33 6.90 10.86
CA HIS A 42 10.26 7.74 11.60
C HIS A 42 10.36 9.13 10.98
N TRP A 43 9.70 9.39 9.84
CA TRP A 43 9.42 10.74 9.35
C TRP A 43 8.18 11.36 10.01
N TRP A 44 7.50 10.62 10.90
CA TRP A 44 6.33 11.07 11.68
C TRP A 44 6.71 11.55 13.08
N VAL A 45 7.93 12.05 13.27
CA VAL A 45 8.27 12.85 14.45
C VAL A 45 7.54 14.19 14.30
N ASN A 46 6.32 14.23 14.81
CA ASN A 46 5.29 15.27 14.67
C ASN A 46 4.37 15.12 13.44
N ARG A 47 3.37 14.24 13.60
CA ARG A 47 2.05 14.22 12.94
C ARG A 47 1.97 14.89 11.56
N THR A 48 2.01 14.08 10.50
CA THR A 48 1.17 14.22 9.29
C THR A 48 1.44 13.01 8.39
N SER A 49 0.38 12.35 7.92
CA SER A 49 0.46 11.30 6.89
C SER A 49 0.57 11.90 5.49
N TYR A 50 0.77 11.08 4.45
CA TYR A 50 1.13 11.51 3.08
C TYR A 50 0.30 10.88 1.92
N LYS A 51 -0.19 11.67 0.93
CA LYS A 51 -0.81 11.19 -0.33
C LYS A 51 -0.19 11.91 -1.54
N VAL A 52 0.22 11.11 -2.52
CA VAL A 52 0.75 11.55 -3.81
C VAL A 52 -0.36 11.48 -4.85
N ASP A 53 -0.95 12.61 -5.23
CA ASP A 53 -1.88 12.67 -6.37
C ASP A 53 -1.12 13.21 -7.59
N ASN A 54 -0.81 12.33 -8.56
CA ASN A 54 -0.23 12.80 -9.83
C ASN A 54 -1.27 13.45 -10.76
N TYR A 55 -2.56 13.23 -10.50
CA TYR A 55 -3.67 13.93 -11.15
C TYR A 55 -4.84 13.87 -10.18
N LEU A 56 -5.38 15.02 -9.76
CA LEU A 56 -6.69 15.02 -9.10
C LEU A 56 -7.70 14.55 -10.14
N LYS A 57 -8.05 13.26 -10.07
CA LYS A 57 -9.01 12.64 -10.98
C LYS A 57 -10.40 12.97 -10.49
N PHE A 58 -10.97 14.03 -11.06
CA PHE A 58 -12.37 14.37 -10.90
C PHE A 58 -13.24 13.36 -11.65
N ILE A 59 -14.37 13.00 -11.07
CA ILE A 59 -15.37 12.13 -11.72
C ILE A 59 -16.19 12.96 -12.71
N TYR A 60 -16.46 14.22 -12.35
CA TYR A 60 -17.26 15.11 -13.16
C TYR A 60 -16.39 16.05 -13.98
N GLU A 61 -16.96 16.56 -15.06
CA GLU A 61 -16.34 17.61 -15.85
C GLU A 61 -16.23 18.88 -15.00
N MET A 62 -15.04 19.48 -14.99
CA MET A 62 -14.73 20.65 -14.18
C MET A 62 -14.84 21.91 -15.04
N ILE A 63 -15.59 22.89 -14.54
CA ILE A 63 -15.77 24.21 -15.15
C ILE A 63 -14.88 25.20 -14.41
N HIS A 64 -14.05 25.94 -15.14
CA HIS A 64 -13.31 27.06 -14.57
C HIS A 64 -14.27 28.18 -14.24
N SER A 65 -14.20 28.68 -13.01
CA SER A 65 -14.99 29.83 -12.61
C SER A 65 -14.49 31.09 -13.30
N ASN A 66 -15.43 31.83 -13.90
CA ASN A 66 -15.18 33.17 -14.41
C ASN A 66 -15.30 34.24 -13.31
N ASP A 67 -15.62 33.83 -12.08
CA ASP A 67 -15.78 34.74 -10.96
C ASP A 67 -14.42 35.29 -10.53
N SER A 68 -14.32 36.62 -10.43
CA SER A 68 -13.06 37.33 -10.28
C SER A 68 -12.57 37.31 -8.82
N SER A 69 -12.37 36.12 -8.26
CA SER A 69 -11.61 35.99 -7.02
C SER A 69 -10.21 36.57 -7.24
N VAL A 70 -9.86 37.55 -6.42
CA VAL A 70 -8.58 38.27 -6.50
C VAL A 70 -7.41 37.37 -6.11
N ASN A 71 -7.68 36.33 -5.30
CA ASN A 71 -6.66 35.56 -4.60
C ASN A 71 -6.53 34.11 -5.08
N GLU A 72 -7.54 33.57 -5.77
CA GLU A 72 -7.59 32.14 -6.09
C GLU A 72 -8.19 31.90 -7.49
N ASP A 73 -7.71 30.86 -8.16
CA ASP A 73 -8.41 30.27 -9.30
C ASP A 73 -9.24 29.09 -8.80
N TYR A 74 -10.44 28.93 -9.34
CA TYR A 74 -11.44 28.00 -8.81
C TYR A 74 -12.08 27.22 -9.94
N TRP A 75 -12.18 25.90 -9.75
CA TRP A 75 -12.89 25.00 -10.64
C TRP A 75 -13.94 24.22 -9.86
N TYR A 76 -15.07 23.97 -10.49
CA TYR A 76 -16.18 23.24 -9.90
C TYR A 76 -16.79 22.24 -10.87
N ALA A 77 -17.33 21.16 -10.33
CA ALA A 77 -18.04 20.16 -11.11
C ALA A 77 -19.28 20.76 -11.77
N ASN A 78 -19.55 20.40 -13.01
CA ASN A 78 -20.78 20.75 -13.72
C ASN A 78 -22.07 20.13 -13.13
N VAL A 79 -21.93 19.25 -12.12
CA VAL A 79 -23.02 18.62 -11.37
C VAL A 79 -23.02 19.09 -9.91
N THR A 80 -24.21 19.36 -9.37
CA THR A 80 -24.42 19.64 -7.95
C THR A 80 -24.89 18.42 -7.17
N CYS A 81 -24.35 18.24 -5.97
CA CYS A 81 -24.71 17.20 -5.03
C CYS A 81 -25.30 17.82 -3.76
N GLN A 82 -26.34 17.19 -3.21
CA GLN A 82 -26.94 17.59 -1.94
C GLN A 82 -26.30 16.82 -0.78
N VAL A 83 -25.91 17.54 0.27
CA VAL A 83 -25.50 16.92 1.55
C VAL A 83 -26.71 16.73 2.46
N ASP A 84 -26.62 15.88 3.48
CA ASP A 84 -27.76 15.56 4.37
C ASP A 84 -28.34 16.77 5.11
N SER A 85 -27.56 17.85 5.28
CA SER A 85 -28.06 19.11 5.83
C SER A 85 -29.03 19.87 4.91
N GLY A 86 -29.27 19.35 3.70
CA GLY A 86 -30.14 19.94 2.69
C GLY A 86 -29.45 20.94 1.76
N LYS A 87 -28.20 21.32 2.04
CA LYS A 87 -27.42 22.25 1.20
C LYS A 87 -26.93 21.57 -0.08
N ASN A 88 -26.92 22.32 -1.17
CA ASN A 88 -26.38 21.91 -2.46
C ASN A 88 -24.99 22.52 -2.66
N TYR A 89 -24.05 21.69 -3.08
CA TYR A 89 -22.69 22.08 -3.46
C TYR A 89 -22.38 21.50 -4.84
N PRO A 90 -21.45 22.06 -5.62
CA PRO A 90 -20.82 21.28 -6.68
C PRO A 90 -20.29 19.96 -6.10
N CYS A 91 -20.48 18.86 -6.82
CA CYS A 91 -20.09 17.54 -6.30
C CYS A 91 -18.58 17.46 -6.01
N GLU A 92 -17.77 18.17 -6.79
CA GLU A 92 -16.33 18.30 -6.64
C GLU A 92 -15.92 19.76 -6.89
N GLU A 93 -14.94 20.24 -6.13
CA GLU A 93 -14.38 21.59 -6.25
C GLU A 93 -12.87 21.56 -6.02
N ILE A 94 -12.14 22.47 -6.66
CA ILE A 94 -10.72 22.69 -6.41
C ILE A 94 -10.35 24.16 -6.53
N TYR A 95 -9.47 24.59 -5.64
CA TYR A 95 -8.97 25.95 -5.54
C TYR A 95 -7.46 25.94 -5.70
N PHE A 96 -6.94 26.91 -6.45
CA PHE A 96 -5.53 27.12 -6.73
C PHE A 96 -5.10 28.53 -6.33
N GLU A 97 -3.82 28.72 -6.05
CA GLU A 97 -3.24 30.06 -5.91
C GLU A 97 -3.35 30.80 -7.26
N LYS A 98 -3.71 32.08 -7.21
CA LYS A 98 -4.06 32.86 -8.41
C LYS A 98 -3.00 32.80 -9.51
N ASN A 99 -3.43 32.50 -10.73
CA ASN A 99 -2.58 32.38 -11.93
C ASN A 99 -1.47 31.33 -11.79
N THR A 100 -1.67 30.32 -10.93
CA THR A 100 -0.73 29.21 -10.76
C THR A 100 -1.45 27.87 -10.88
N GLN A 101 -0.66 26.79 -10.98
CA GLN A 101 -1.17 25.41 -10.89
C GLN A 101 -1.05 24.84 -9.47
N ILE A 102 -0.83 25.69 -8.46
CA ILE A 102 -0.56 25.29 -7.09
C ILE A 102 -1.89 25.09 -6.36
N PRO A 103 -2.31 23.84 -6.05
CA PRO A 103 -3.59 23.62 -5.41
C PRO A 103 -3.53 24.02 -3.93
N LEU A 104 -4.58 24.68 -3.46
CA LEU A 104 -4.74 25.13 -2.07
C LEU A 104 -5.65 24.19 -1.28
N ARG A 105 -6.79 23.82 -1.88
CA ARG A 105 -7.75 22.88 -1.28
C ARG A 105 -8.67 22.29 -2.36
N SER A 106 -9.25 21.14 -2.05
CA SER A 106 -10.39 20.59 -2.80
C SER A 106 -11.53 20.27 -1.86
N THR A 107 -12.75 20.29 -2.38
CA THR A 107 -13.93 19.79 -1.69
C THR A 107 -14.58 18.70 -2.51
N ARG A 108 -15.22 17.75 -1.83
CA ARG A 108 -15.99 16.70 -2.48
C ARG A 108 -17.17 16.28 -1.63
N VAL A 109 -18.33 16.12 -2.24
CA VAL A 109 -19.49 15.52 -1.59
C VAL A 109 -19.32 14.01 -1.60
N VAL A 110 -19.18 13.41 -0.42
CA VAL A 110 -18.95 11.97 -0.25
C VAL A 110 -19.87 11.39 0.82
N ARG A 111 -20.08 10.07 0.76
CA ARG A 111 -20.77 9.34 1.81
C ARG A 111 -19.75 8.88 2.87
N GLN A 112 -19.86 9.42 4.08
CA GLN A 112 -19.10 8.94 5.24
C GLN A 112 -20.05 8.17 6.17
N GLY A 113 -19.96 6.83 6.09
CA GLY A 113 -20.90 5.94 6.79
C GLY A 113 -22.32 6.09 6.27
N TRP A 114 -23.23 6.53 7.15
CA TRP A 114 -24.64 6.79 6.81
C TRP A 114 -24.91 8.21 6.34
N LYS A 115 -23.93 9.12 6.42
CA LYS A 115 -24.14 10.54 6.12
C LYS A 115 -23.51 10.97 4.80
N VAL A 116 -24.19 11.85 4.07
CA VAL A 116 -23.61 12.56 2.91
C VAL A 116 -23.09 13.92 3.38
N VAL A 117 -21.78 14.12 3.27
CA VAL A 117 -21.07 15.30 3.79
C VAL A 117 -20.15 15.89 2.73
N GLN A 118 -19.83 17.18 2.87
CA GLN A 118 -18.76 17.81 2.11
C GLN A 118 -17.44 17.55 2.84
N GLN A 119 -16.56 16.75 2.24
CA GLN A 119 -15.21 16.53 2.72
C GLN A 119 -14.28 17.58 2.10
N ILE A 120 -13.52 18.27 2.94
CA ILE A 120 -12.53 19.27 2.52
C ILE A 120 -11.14 18.66 2.71
N THR A 121 -10.31 18.78 1.67
CA THR A 121 -8.90 18.38 1.70
C THR A 121 -8.06 19.63 1.46
N ASN A 122 -7.31 20.07 2.47
CA ASN A 122 -6.37 21.18 2.34
C ASN A 122 -5.01 20.66 1.90
N TYR A 123 -4.38 21.35 0.95
CA TYR A 123 -3.06 20.99 0.44
C TYR A 123 -1.99 21.87 1.07
N ARG A 124 -0.83 21.26 1.36
CA ARG A 124 0.39 21.97 1.73
C ARG A 124 1.46 21.63 0.73
N ILE A 125 1.86 22.62 -0.07
CA ILE A 125 2.89 22.43 -1.08
C ILE A 125 4.26 22.59 -0.43
N ILE A 126 5.05 21.52 -0.50
CA ILE A 126 6.33 21.39 0.20
C ILE A 126 7.50 21.41 -0.79
N SER A 127 7.26 21.03 -2.05
CA SER A 127 8.15 21.33 -3.17
C SER A 127 7.35 21.39 -4.47
N MET A 128 7.84 22.13 -5.45
CA MET A 128 7.34 22.15 -6.83
C MET A 128 8.45 21.70 -7.78
N GLY A 129 8.13 20.82 -8.73
CA GLY A 129 9.14 20.22 -9.61
C GLY A 129 9.84 19.04 -8.96
N LYS A 130 11.12 19.21 -8.56
CA LYS A 130 11.88 18.16 -7.85
C LYS A 130 11.74 18.33 -6.33
N PRO A 131 11.68 17.23 -5.55
CA PRO A 131 11.74 17.34 -4.09
C PRO A 131 13.04 18.05 -3.65
N ASP A 132 12.96 18.95 -2.67
CA ASP A 132 14.12 19.59 -2.06
C ASP A 132 14.99 18.54 -1.32
N GLU A 133 16.31 18.61 -1.49
CA GLU A 133 17.26 17.64 -0.95
C GLU A 133 17.24 17.56 0.58
N LYS A 134 16.91 18.67 1.26
CA LYS A 134 16.85 18.73 2.73
C LYS A 134 15.86 17.74 3.35
N TYR A 135 14.84 17.33 2.59
CA TYR A 135 13.88 16.32 3.04
C TYR A 135 14.51 14.94 3.09
N PHE A 136 15.50 14.66 2.25
CA PHE A 136 16.25 13.41 2.27
C PHE A 136 17.38 13.41 3.30
N ASP A 137 17.97 14.57 3.58
CA ASP A 137 19.06 14.71 4.57
C ASP A 137 18.63 14.36 6.00
N SER A 138 17.34 14.53 6.31
CA SER A 138 16.77 14.19 7.61
C SER A 138 16.50 12.69 7.81
N ILE A 139 16.64 11.89 6.75
CA ILE A 139 16.36 10.46 6.80
C ILE A 139 17.57 9.74 7.41
N PRO A 140 17.41 9.04 8.55
CA PRO A 140 18.45 8.17 9.08
C PRO A 140 18.86 7.16 8.01
N SER A 141 20.13 7.09 7.64
CA SER A 141 20.60 6.23 6.53
C SER A 141 20.28 4.74 6.69
N ASN A 142 19.96 4.30 7.91
CA ASN A 142 19.57 2.93 8.25
C ASN A 142 18.05 2.67 8.21
N TRP A 143 17.24 3.65 7.82
CA TRP A 143 15.78 3.56 7.91
C TRP A 143 15.14 2.34 7.24
N THR A 144 15.72 1.87 6.14
CA THR A 144 15.24 0.71 5.37
C THR A 144 15.38 -0.60 6.13
N SER A 145 16.25 -0.65 7.14
CA SER A 145 16.46 -1.81 8.00
C SER A 145 15.50 -1.86 9.18
N ILE A 146 14.83 -0.75 9.50
CA ILE A 146 13.93 -0.60 10.66
C ILE A 146 12.46 -0.39 10.26
N CYS A 147 12.19 -0.16 8.98
CA CYS A 147 10.85 0.09 8.45
C CYS A 147 10.43 -1.01 7.52
N ARG A 148 9.14 -1.38 7.57
CA ARG A 148 8.55 -2.36 6.69
C ARG A 148 8.18 -1.71 5.36
N ASP A 149 8.42 -2.39 4.25
CA ASP A 149 7.75 -2.03 3.01
C ASP A 149 6.33 -2.65 2.96
N VAL A 150 5.30 -1.81 2.85
CA VAL A 150 3.89 -2.22 2.85
C VAL A 150 3.45 -2.84 1.54
N MET A 151 4.24 -2.70 0.47
CA MET A 151 4.00 -3.32 -0.82
C MET A 151 4.55 -4.75 -0.88
N LEU A 152 5.43 -5.15 0.05
CA LEU A 152 5.84 -6.54 0.19
C LEU A 152 4.69 -7.34 0.81
N GLY A 153 4.31 -8.42 0.14
CA GLY A 153 3.25 -9.31 0.59
C GLY A 153 3.07 -10.50 -0.34
N LEU A 154 2.26 -11.45 0.11
CA LEU A 154 1.94 -12.67 -0.62
C LEU A 154 0.51 -12.66 -1.13
N LEU A 155 0.31 -13.38 -2.22
CA LEU A 155 -0.99 -13.74 -2.74
C LEU A 155 -1.09 -15.27 -2.81
N TYR A 156 -2.29 -15.77 -2.54
CA TYR A 156 -2.62 -17.19 -2.56
C TYR A 156 -3.83 -17.45 -3.44
N TYR A 157 -3.85 -18.61 -4.07
CA TYR A 157 -5.06 -19.13 -4.70
C TYR A 157 -5.13 -20.66 -4.63
N PRO A 158 -6.10 -21.24 -3.90
CA PRO A 158 -7.02 -20.57 -2.97
C PRO A 158 -6.33 -20.19 -1.64
N GLN A 159 -6.77 -19.12 -0.98
CA GLN A 159 -6.30 -18.77 0.38
C GLN A 159 -6.99 -19.58 1.47
N THR A 160 -8.22 -20.04 1.23
CA THR A 160 -9.00 -20.88 2.15
C THR A 160 -9.33 -22.19 1.47
N THR A 161 -9.10 -23.30 2.17
CA THR A 161 -9.32 -24.65 1.63
C THR A 161 -9.84 -25.59 2.71
N LYS A 162 -10.56 -26.63 2.29
CA LYS A 162 -10.89 -27.78 3.13
C LYS A 162 -10.02 -28.95 2.67
N ILE A 163 -9.40 -29.67 3.62
CA ILE A 163 -8.61 -30.86 3.30
C ILE A 163 -9.08 -31.99 4.19
N ASP A 164 -9.70 -33.02 3.60
CA ASP A 164 -10.08 -34.23 4.34
C ASP A 164 -8.83 -35.11 4.60
N LEU A 165 -8.94 -36.05 5.54
CA LEU A 165 -7.82 -36.92 5.93
C LEU A 165 -7.27 -37.68 4.71
N ASN A 166 -5.94 -37.71 4.57
CA ASN A 166 -5.19 -38.32 3.47
C ASN A 166 -5.44 -37.70 2.09
N GLN A 167 -6.05 -36.52 2.04
CA GLN A 167 -6.20 -35.75 0.80
C GLN A 167 -5.17 -34.62 0.72
N SER A 168 -4.97 -34.14 -0.51
CA SER A 168 -4.08 -33.03 -0.82
C SER A 168 -4.80 -31.93 -1.58
N VAL A 169 -4.35 -30.70 -1.41
CA VAL A 169 -4.77 -29.55 -2.20
C VAL A 169 -3.55 -28.79 -2.72
N GLN A 170 -3.69 -28.18 -3.88
CA GLN A 170 -2.68 -27.29 -4.45
C GLN A 170 -3.06 -25.84 -4.18
N VAL A 171 -2.15 -25.10 -3.57
CA VAL A 171 -2.24 -23.66 -3.35
C VAL A 171 -1.17 -22.99 -4.20
N GLN A 172 -1.59 -22.10 -5.10
CA GLN A 172 -0.69 -21.24 -5.84
C GLN A 172 -0.24 -20.09 -4.93
N VAL A 173 1.06 -19.80 -4.93
CA VAL A 173 1.70 -18.75 -4.14
C VAL A 173 2.51 -17.88 -5.08
N TRP A 174 2.38 -16.56 -4.94
CA TRP A 174 3.22 -15.58 -5.63
C TRP A 174 3.33 -14.29 -4.81
N LEU A 175 4.25 -13.41 -5.17
CA LEU A 175 4.46 -12.14 -4.49
C LEU A 175 3.72 -11.00 -5.19
N ILE A 176 3.31 -10.00 -4.40
CA ILE A 176 2.72 -8.76 -4.93
C ILE A 176 3.78 -7.93 -5.67
N THR A 177 4.98 -7.86 -5.09
CA THR A 177 6.11 -7.04 -5.57
C THR A 177 7.40 -7.84 -5.52
N PRO A 178 8.44 -7.45 -6.29
CA PRO A 178 9.72 -8.13 -6.24
C PRO A 178 10.38 -7.92 -4.86
N PRO A 179 11.13 -8.89 -4.33
CA PRO A 179 11.85 -8.70 -3.08
C PRO A 179 12.92 -7.60 -3.19
N HIS A 180 13.35 -7.07 -2.04
CA HIS A 180 14.45 -6.11 -2.00
C HIS A 180 15.79 -6.82 -2.18
N ARG A 181 16.67 -6.22 -3.00
CA ARG A 181 18.07 -6.60 -3.07
C ARG A 181 18.82 -6.07 -1.85
N ILE A 182 19.27 -6.96 -0.98
CA ILE A 182 20.04 -6.65 0.24
C ILE A 182 21.40 -7.34 0.12
N ASN A 183 22.49 -6.55 0.18
CA ASN A 183 23.86 -7.05 0.01
C ASN A 183 24.07 -7.88 -1.28
N GLY A 184 23.43 -7.47 -2.38
CA GLY A 184 23.52 -8.16 -3.67
C GLY A 184 22.61 -9.40 -3.81
N ASN A 185 21.87 -9.78 -2.77
CA ASN A 185 20.92 -10.88 -2.81
C ASN A 185 19.48 -10.37 -2.75
N ASP A 186 18.66 -10.70 -3.74
CA ASP A 186 17.24 -10.37 -3.84
C ASP A 186 16.33 -11.60 -3.68
N THR A 187 16.86 -12.71 -3.17
CA THR A 187 16.07 -13.90 -2.90
C THR A 187 15.32 -13.76 -1.56
N VAL A 188 14.02 -14.08 -1.58
CA VAL A 188 13.25 -14.42 -0.38
C VAL A 188 12.91 -15.90 -0.41
N THR A 189 13.01 -16.55 0.75
CA THR A 189 12.53 -17.92 0.94
C THR A 189 11.35 -17.93 1.89
N ILE A 190 10.35 -18.75 1.56
CA ILE A 190 9.08 -18.81 2.29
C ILE A 190 8.83 -20.24 2.71
N GLN A 191 8.62 -20.40 4.01
CA GLN A 191 8.22 -21.65 4.66
C GLN A 191 6.88 -21.43 5.37
N TRP A 192 6.28 -22.49 5.92
CA TRP A 192 5.03 -22.39 6.67
C TRP A 192 5.15 -23.11 8.01
N LYS A 193 4.38 -22.64 8.99
CA LYS A 193 4.14 -23.33 10.25
C LYS A 193 2.64 -23.37 10.56
N PRO A 194 2.10 -24.51 11.03
CA PRO A 194 0.74 -24.56 11.54
C PRO A 194 0.63 -23.84 12.89
N SER A 195 -0.53 -23.27 13.20
CA SER A 195 -0.80 -22.62 14.51
C SER A 195 -1.33 -23.56 15.59
N GLU A 196 -2.16 -24.55 15.25
CA GLU A 196 -2.88 -25.38 16.22
C GLU A 196 -2.39 -26.84 16.25
N CYS A 197 -1.94 -27.39 15.12
CA CYS A 197 -1.52 -28.79 15.01
C CYS A 197 -0.23 -28.97 14.20
N ASN A 198 0.89 -29.19 14.90
CA ASN A 198 2.24 -29.27 14.32
C ASN A 198 2.48 -30.45 13.39
N ASP A 199 1.70 -31.52 13.52
CA ASP A 199 1.88 -32.78 12.81
C ASP A 199 0.63 -33.25 12.04
N CYS A 200 -0.40 -32.39 11.92
CA CYS A 200 -1.60 -32.70 11.14
C CYS A 200 -1.40 -32.56 9.63
N PHE A 201 -0.43 -31.75 9.21
CA PHE A 201 -0.21 -31.41 7.82
C PHE A 201 1.23 -31.62 7.40
N THR A 202 1.41 -32.02 6.14
CA THR A 202 2.69 -31.98 5.46
C THR A 202 2.51 -31.22 4.15
N TRP A 203 3.57 -30.60 3.65
CA TRP A 203 3.54 -29.94 2.35
C TRP A 203 4.83 -30.15 1.56
N THR A 204 4.69 -29.99 0.25
CA THR A 204 5.75 -30.07 -0.76
C THR A 204 5.54 -28.96 -1.79
N PRO A 205 6.59 -28.19 -2.15
CA PRO A 205 7.94 -28.21 -1.57
C PRO A 205 7.96 -27.65 -0.13
N LYS A 206 9.03 -27.93 0.64
CA LYS A 206 9.15 -27.44 2.03
C LYS A 206 9.35 -25.93 2.13
N GLN A 207 9.87 -25.34 1.08
CA GLN A 207 10.05 -23.91 0.92
C GLN A 207 9.80 -23.51 -0.54
N LEU A 208 9.35 -22.28 -0.74
CA LEU A 208 9.34 -21.62 -2.04
C LEU A 208 10.39 -20.50 -2.03
N SER A 209 10.98 -20.24 -3.20
CA SER A 209 12.00 -19.21 -3.38
C SER A 209 11.54 -18.24 -4.45
N PHE A 210 11.63 -16.96 -4.17
CA PHE A 210 11.31 -15.90 -5.12
C PHE A 210 12.44 -14.88 -5.19
N ASP A 211 12.62 -14.29 -6.36
CA ASP A 211 13.61 -13.25 -6.67
C ASP A 211 12.99 -12.19 -7.59
N ILE A 212 13.80 -11.27 -8.10
CA ILE A 212 13.32 -10.20 -8.97
C ILE A 212 12.74 -10.69 -10.31
N ASP A 213 13.15 -11.87 -10.78
CA ASP A 213 12.79 -12.40 -12.09
C ASP A 213 11.50 -13.24 -12.02
N ASN A 214 11.28 -13.97 -10.93
CA ASN A 214 10.16 -14.91 -10.79
C ASN A 214 9.07 -14.50 -9.77
N PHE A 215 9.13 -13.30 -9.17
CA PHE A 215 8.22 -12.93 -8.07
C PHE A 215 6.71 -13.04 -8.39
N GLN A 216 6.31 -12.85 -9.66
CA GLN A 216 4.91 -12.99 -10.10
C GLN A 216 4.58 -14.38 -10.64
N GLU A 217 5.57 -15.26 -10.79
CA GLU A 217 5.34 -16.63 -11.21
C GLU A 217 4.59 -17.38 -10.11
N ARG A 218 3.48 -18.01 -10.49
CA ARG A 218 2.67 -18.78 -9.54
C ARG A 218 3.34 -20.12 -9.26
N GLN A 219 3.96 -20.22 -8.10
CA GLN A 219 4.56 -21.47 -7.64
C GLN A 219 3.53 -22.29 -6.85
N THR A 220 3.61 -23.62 -6.92
CA THR A 220 2.60 -24.52 -6.34
C THR A 220 3.09 -25.12 -5.02
N LEU A 221 2.32 -24.91 -3.95
CA LEU A 221 2.44 -25.59 -2.67
C LEU A 221 1.36 -26.67 -2.58
N THR A 222 1.76 -27.94 -2.51
CA THR A 222 0.84 -29.05 -2.26
C THR A 222 0.78 -29.33 -0.77
N ILE A 223 -0.38 -29.19 -0.16
CA ILE A 223 -0.62 -29.42 1.27
C ILE A 223 -1.43 -30.69 1.43
N THR A 224 -0.99 -31.60 2.29
CA THR A 224 -1.61 -32.89 2.57
C THR A 224 -1.96 -32.99 4.05
N ARG A 225 -3.20 -33.40 4.35
CA ARG A 225 -3.61 -33.71 5.73
C ARG A 225 -3.26 -35.16 6.07
N VAL A 226 -2.43 -35.34 7.09
CA VAL A 226 -1.93 -36.65 7.52
C VAL A 226 -2.53 -37.12 8.85
N LYS A 227 -3.12 -36.20 9.64
CA LYS A 227 -3.88 -36.53 10.85
C LYS A 227 -5.15 -35.67 10.96
N ASN A 228 -6.16 -36.21 11.64
CA ASN A 228 -7.32 -35.42 12.05
C ASN A 228 -6.91 -34.39 13.10
N GLY A 229 -7.56 -33.22 13.06
CA GLY A 229 -7.24 -32.13 13.96
C GLY A 229 -8.26 -30.99 13.84
N PRO A 230 -8.12 -29.94 14.65
CA PRO A 230 -8.96 -28.76 14.53
C PRO A 230 -8.73 -28.03 13.21
N GLN A 231 -9.58 -27.05 12.91
CA GLN A 231 -9.28 -26.04 11.90
C GLN A 231 -7.91 -25.42 12.21
N THR A 232 -7.08 -25.27 11.19
CA THR A 232 -5.68 -24.87 11.36
C THR A 232 -5.32 -23.76 10.38
N THR A 233 -4.47 -22.84 10.82
CA THR A 233 -3.88 -21.84 9.94
C THR A 233 -2.42 -22.19 9.63
N LEU A 234 -2.03 -22.16 8.36
CA LEU A 234 -0.62 -22.16 7.99
C LEU A 234 -0.13 -20.72 7.90
N ILE A 235 0.73 -20.33 8.83
CA ILE A 235 1.35 -19.01 8.91
C ILE A 235 2.68 -19.08 8.17
N PRO A 236 2.94 -18.19 7.20
CA PRO A 236 4.21 -18.18 6.50
C PRO A 236 5.36 -17.75 7.43
N ILE A 237 6.58 -18.10 7.05
CA ILE A 237 7.83 -17.65 7.65
C ILE A 237 8.66 -17.14 6.49
N PHE A 238 9.04 -15.87 6.57
CA PHE A 238 9.82 -15.21 5.54
C PHE A 238 11.28 -15.14 5.96
N ASN A 239 12.19 -15.37 5.02
CA ASN A 239 13.61 -15.14 5.20
C ASN A 239 14.20 -14.43 3.97
N GLY A 240 14.75 -13.23 4.17
CA GLY A 240 15.42 -12.44 3.15
C GLY A 240 14.51 -11.51 2.35
N GLY A 241 15.11 -10.80 1.41
CA GLY A 241 14.37 -9.93 0.47
C GLY A 241 13.61 -8.76 1.11
N GLY A 242 13.90 -8.40 2.37
CA GLY A 242 13.13 -7.43 3.14
C GLY A 242 11.80 -7.94 3.69
N PHE A 243 11.41 -9.19 3.36
CA PHE A 243 10.20 -9.82 3.86
C PHE A 243 10.32 -10.23 5.35
N ASP A 244 11.52 -10.23 5.91
CA ASP A 244 11.77 -10.46 7.35
C ASP A 244 10.98 -9.47 8.24
N LEU A 245 10.67 -8.29 7.70
CA LEU A 245 9.91 -7.23 8.38
C LEU A 245 8.40 -7.29 8.10
N VAL A 246 7.94 -8.22 7.25
CA VAL A 246 6.53 -8.40 6.92
C VAL A 246 5.85 -9.26 7.98
N ALA A 247 4.77 -8.74 8.58
CA ALA A 247 4.00 -9.46 9.58
C ALA A 247 3.35 -10.73 8.98
N PRO A 248 3.77 -11.95 9.36
CA PRO A 248 3.29 -13.16 8.69
C PRO A 248 1.81 -13.47 8.92
N VAL A 249 1.28 -12.99 10.04
CA VAL A 249 -0.14 -13.11 10.41
C VAL A 249 -1.10 -12.43 9.43
N LEU A 250 -0.60 -11.54 8.56
CA LEU A 250 -1.39 -10.89 7.51
C LEU A 250 -1.54 -11.76 6.25
N TYR A 251 -0.75 -12.83 6.12
CA TYR A 251 -0.75 -13.69 4.94
C TYR A 251 -0.95 -15.18 5.27
N PRO A 252 -2.00 -15.55 6.03
CA PRO A 252 -2.30 -16.94 6.36
C PRO A 252 -2.92 -17.70 5.18
N ILE A 253 -2.72 -19.02 5.17
CA ILE A 253 -3.58 -19.98 4.47
C ILE A 253 -4.50 -20.63 5.51
N TYR A 254 -5.81 -20.56 5.29
CA TYR A 254 -6.81 -21.12 6.20
C TYR A 254 -7.20 -22.54 5.77
N ILE A 255 -7.09 -23.50 6.68
CA ILE A 255 -7.42 -24.91 6.42
C ILE A 255 -8.55 -25.38 7.35
N GLN A 256 -9.62 -25.87 6.74
CA GLN A 256 -10.75 -26.52 7.40
C GLN A 256 -10.58 -28.05 7.38
#